data_AF-A0A317Z9T3-F1
#
_entry.id   AF-A0A317Z9T3-F1
#
_cell.length_a   1.000
_cell.length_b   1.000
_cell.length_c   1.000
_cell.angle_alpha   90.00
_cell.angle_beta   90.00
_cell.angle_gamma   90.00
#
_symmetry.space_group_name_H-M   'P 1'
#
loop_
_entity.id
_entity.type
_entity.pdbx_description
1 polymer ?
#
loop_
_entity_poly.entity_id
_entity_poly.type
_entity_poly.pdbx_seq_one_letter_code
_entity_poly.pdbx_strand_id
1 'polypeptide(L)' 'EIQTFKQVVDKIYDEEGNELDAARHPLQIVQIKVDQPIYPNNMMRKEV' A
#
# COMPACT_ATOMS: atom_id res chain seq x y z
N GLU A 1 9.33 14.31 -7.14
CA GLU A 1 7.88 14.34 -7.35
C GLU A 1 7.49 13.14 -8.18
N ILE A 2 6.41 12.44 -7.84
CA ILE A 2 5.99 11.21 -8.53
C ILE A 2 4.79 11.48 -9.43
N GLN A 3 4.73 10.86 -10.60
CA GLN A 3 3.52 10.85 -11.41
C GLN A 3 2.47 9.92 -10.81
N THR A 4 1.20 10.28 -10.89
CA THR A 4 0.12 9.38 -10.48
C THR A 4 0.15 8.11 -11.33
N PHE A 5 0.16 6.96 -10.68
CA PHE A 5 0.09 5.67 -11.34
C PHE A 5 -0.95 4.78 -10.64
N LYS A 6 -1.40 3.75 -11.35
CA LYS A 6 -2.32 2.74 -10.85
C LYS A 6 -1.59 1.42 -10.76
N GLN A 7 -1.85 0.67 -9.69
CA GLN A 7 -1.41 -0.70 -9.54
C GLN A 7 -2.51 -1.52 -8.88
N VAL A 8 -2.50 -2.82 -9.12
CA VAL A 8 -3.29 -3.78 -8.33
C VAL A 8 -2.46 -4.14 -7.10
N VAL A 9 -3.06 -4.06 -5.91
CA VAL A 9 -2.43 -4.55 -4.68
C VAL A 9 -2.65 -6.07 -4.63
N ASP A 10 -1.56 -6.83 -4.69
CA ASP A 10 -1.59 -8.30 -4.70
C ASP A 10 -1.64 -8.86 -3.27
N LYS A 11 -0.56 -8.65 -2.50
CA LYS A 11 -0.43 -9.09 -1.11
C LYS A 11 -0.21 -7.91 -0.17
N ILE A 12 -0.70 -8.08 1.06
CA ILE A 12 -0.57 -7.12 2.15
C ILE A 12 0.08 -7.85 3.32
N TYR A 13 1.03 -7.19 3.97
CA TYR A 13 1.68 -7.70 5.17
C TYR A 13 1.54 -6.70 6.32
N ASP A 14 1.60 -7.17 7.55
CA ASP A 14 1.78 -6.31 8.72
C ASP A 14 3.27 -5.95 8.93
N GLU A 15 3.58 -5.28 10.05
CA GLU A 15 4.95 -4.89 10.39
C GLU A 15 5.85 -6.08 10.77
N GLU A 16 5.27 -7.21 11.15
CA GLU A 16 5.98 -8.45 11.49
C GLU A 16 6.20 -9.35 10.27
N GLY A 17 5.61 -9.00 9.12
CA GLY A 17 5.68 -9.75 7.87
C GLY A 17 4.62 -10.84 7.73
N ASN A 18 3.59 -10.85 8.59
CA ASN A 18 2.47 -11.77 8.45
C ASN A 18 1.55 -11.32 7.31
N GLU A 19 1.12 -12.26 6.46
CA GLU A 19 0.19 -11.97 5.36
C GLU A 19 -1.21 -11.65 5.92
N LEU A 20 -1.78 -10.53 5.46
CA LEU A 20 -3.12 -10.07 5.82
C LEU A 20 -4.09 -10.33 4.67
N ASP A 21 -5.32 -10.74 5.02
CA ASP A 21 -6.39 -10.93 4.04
C ASP A 21 -6.97 -9.59 3.54
N ALA A 22 -6.99 -8.56 4.41
CA ALA A 22 -7.35 -7.19 4.09
C ALA A 22 -6.84 -6.17 5.13
N ALA A 23 -6.49 -4.97 4.68
CA ALA A 23 -6.20 -3.81 5.54
C ALA A 23 -7.48 -3.15 6.07
N ARG A 24 -8.18 -3.82 6.99
CA ARG A 24 -9.53 -3.43 7.49
C ARG A 24 -9.52 -2.60 8.78
N HIS A 25 -8.35 -2.41 9.39
CA HIS A 25 -8.21 -1.67 10.64
C HIS A 25 -7.69 -0.25 10.39
N PRO A 26 -8.41 0.81 10.81
CA PRO A 26 -7.94 2.18 10.67
C PRO A 26 -6.57 2.38 11.33
N LEU A 27 -5.70 3.13 10.67
CA LEU A 27 -4.34 3.48 11.13
C LEU A 27 -3.38 2.28 11.35
N GLN A 28 -3.77 1.06 10.97
CA GLN A 28 -2.85 -0.09 10.94
C GLN A 28 -1.77 0.15 9.88
N ILE A 29 -0.51 0.00 10.28
CA ILE A 29 0.63 0.04 9.35
C ILE A 29 0.67 -1.27 8.59
N VAL A 30 0.76 -1.18 7.26
CA VAL A 30 0.84 -2.33 6.36
C VAL A 30 1.96 -2.13 5.35
N GLN A 31 2.49 -3.23 4.85
CA GLN A 31 3.49 -3.27 3.80
C GLN A 31 2.88 -3.87 2.53
N ILE A 32 3.13 -3.20 1.41
CA ILE A 32 2.72 -3.65 0.08
C ILE A 32 3.88 -3.49 -0.90
N LYS A 33 3.93 -4.37 -1.91
CA LYS A 33 4.87 -4.21 -3.01
C LYS A 33 4.36 -3.10 -3.95
N VAL A 34 5.24 -2.18 -4.32
CA VAL A 34 4.95 -1.10 -5.27
C VAL A 34 5.81 -1.24 -6.52
N ASP A 35 5.24 -0.91 -7.67
CA ASP A 35 5.91 -1.06 -8.97
C ASP A 35 6.80 0.14 -9.33
N GLN A 36 6.68 1.24 -8.58
CA GLN A 36 7.44 2.47 -8.78
C GLN A 36 7.96 3.03 -7.44
N PRO A 37 9.11 3.72 -7.43
CA PRO A 37 9.61 4.40 -6.24
C PRO A 37 8.62 5.45 -5.72
N ILE A 38 8.41 5.47 -4.41
CA ILE A 38 7.54 6.44 -3.70
C ILE A 38 8.36 7.22 -2.66
N TYR A 39 7.81 8.34 -2.20
CA TYR A 39 8.40 9.18 -1.15
C TYR A 39 7.49 9.23 0.09
N PRO A 40 8.03 9.56 1.27
CA PRO A 40 7.22 9.77 2.47
C PRO A 40 6.07 10.77 2.21
N ASN A 41 4.90 10.49 2.79
CA ASN A 41 3.67 11.27 2.63
C ASN A 41 3.04 11.26 1.22
N ASN A 42 3.48 10.39 0.31
CA ASN A 42 2.69 10.10 -0.90
C ASN A 42 1.40 9.37 -0.52
N MET A 43 0.33 9.69 -1.25
CA MET A 43 -1.02 9.23 -0.95
C MET A 43 -1.48 8.20 -1.98
N MET A 44 -2.23 7.20 -1.51
CA MET A 44 -2.93 6.22 -2.33
C MET A 44 -4.44 6.40 -2.16
N ARG A 45 -5.21 6.17 -3.23
CA ARG A 45 -6.67 6.09 -3.19
C ARG A 45 -7.14 4.92 -4.05
N LYS A 46 -8.30 4.36 -3.71
CA LYS A 46 -8.97 3.40 -4.58
C LYS A 46 -9.35 4.09 -5.89
N GLU A 47 -9.06 3.44 -7.01
CA GLU A 47 -9.56 3.88 -8.31
C GLU A 47 -11.08 3.75 -8.35
N VAL A 48 -11.77 4.80 -8.82
CA VAL A 48 -13.23 4.85 -8.97
C VAL A 48 -13.63 4.25 -10.32
#